data_AF-A0A3N9P1E3-F1
#
_entry.id   AF-A0A3N9P1E3-F1
#
_cell.length_a   1.000
_cell.length_b   1.000
_cell.length_c   1.000
_cell.angle_alpha   90.00
_cell.angle_beta   90.00
_cell.angle_gamma   90.00
#
_symmetry.space_group_name_H-M   'P 1'
#
loop_
_entity.id
_entity.type
_entity.pdbx_description
1 polymer ?
#
loop_
_entity_poly.entity_id
_entity_poly.type
_entity_poly.pdbx_seq_one_letter_code
_entity_poly.pdbx_strand_id
1 'polypeptide(L)'
;MRNQLIIAIALLLAATLSAGEKTDFSGEWLFSEAKSTLDEMGRAFVQTKMSIVQSDSDMTITKTFETPDQGDMVGEEKLTLDGAECKSEVWEGMPRVSKANWNEKGDVLKIATTITFGFEGQTSTMNTNEEWSLAEDGKLLSVKQSSSSDWGERNITMVFAKVEKK
;
A
#
# COMPACT_ATOMS: atom_id res chain seq x y z
N MET A 1 25.41 37.29 56.98
CA MET A 1 24.13 37.34 56.25
C MET A 1 24.32 36.57 54.96
N ARG A 2 23.68 35.40 54.84
CA ARG A 2 23.84 34.42 53.74
C ARG A 2 22.87 34.78 52.62
N ASN A 3 23.39 35.13 51.44
CA ASN A 3 22.60 35.20 50.20
C ASN A 3 23.03 34.02 49.34
N GLN A 4 22.17 33.01 49.21
CA GLN A 4 22.36 31.89 48.29
C GLN A 4 21.18 31.95 47.32
N LEU A 5 21.45 32.40 46.09
CA LEU A 5 20.53 32.31 44.96
C LEU A 5 20.46 30.84 44.53
N ILE A 6 19.28 30.24 44.59
CA ILE A 6 19.00 28.94 43.99
C ILE A 6 18.54 29.20 42.56
N ILE A 7 19.38 28.86 41.58
CA ILE A 7 18.99 28.81 40.16
C ILE A 7 18.46 27.39 39.90
N ALA A 8 17.15 27.27 39.69
CA ALA A 8 16.53 26.04 39.20
C ALA A 8 16.68 25.97 37.68
N ILE A 9 17.55 25.08 37.19
CA ILE A 9 17.61 24.73 35.77
C ILE A 9 16.52 23.69 35.52
N ALA A 10 15.46 24.09 34.83
CA ALA A 10 14.48 23.17 34.25
C ALA A 10 15.09 22.56 32.97
N LEU A 11 15.51 21.29 33.04
CA LEU A 11 15.78 20.51 31.84
C LEU A 11 14.45 20.21 31.13
N LEU A 12 14.15 20.95 30.06
CA LEU A 12 13.22 20.47 29.04
C LEU A 12 13.93 19.33 28.29
N LEU A 13 13.52 18.08 28.55
CA LEU A 13 13.77 17.01 27.59
C LEU A 13 12.89 17.27 26.36
N ALA A 14 13.49 17.84 25.31
CA ALA A 14 12.93 17.72 23.98
C ALA A 14 13.06 16.25 23.57
N ALA A 15 11.98 15.49 23.69
CA ALA A 15 11.87 14.21 23.02
C ALA A 15 11.85 14.50 21.52
N THR A 16 13.00 14.39 20.86
CA THR A 16 13.04 14.28 19.41
C THR A 16 12.28 13.00 19.08
N LEU A 17 11.06 13.13 18.54
CA LEU A 17 10.50 12.05 17.75
C LEU A 17 11.48 11.87 16.59
N SER A 18 12.38 10.89 16.70
CA SER A 18 12.90 10.25 15.51
C SER A 18 11.68 9.66 14.84
N ALA A 19 11.13 10.37 13.84
CA ALA A 19 10.35 9.72 12.82
C ALA A 19 11.26 8.61 12.29
N GLY A 20 10.93 7.36 12.59
CA GLY A 20 11.63 6.23 12.00
C GLY A 20 11.63 6.40 10.49
N GLU A 21 12.69 5.94 9.83
CA GLU A 21 12.67 5.89 8.37
C GLU A 21 11.42 5.12 7.92
N LYS A 22 10.71 5.69 6.95
CA LYS A 22 9.53 5.04 6.38
C LYS A 22 9.96 3.69 5.81
N THR A 23 9.10 2.68 5.97
CA THR A 23 9.39 1.34 5.44
C THR A 23 9.64 1.40 3.93
N ASP A 24 10.69 0.73 3.47
CA ASP A 24 10.97 0.59 2.05
C ASP A 24 10.38 -0.73 1.53
N PHE A 25 9.36 -0.62 0.68
CA PHE A 25 8.69 -1.75 0.05
C PHE A 25 9.37 -2.22 -1.25
N SER A 26 10.47 -1.57 -1.67
CA SER A 26 11.14 -1.86 -2.93
C SER A 26 11.55 -3.33 -3.07
N GLY A 27 11.30 -3.86 -4.27
CA GLY A 27 11.66 -5.22 -4.62
C GLY A 27 10.68 -5.90 -5.56
N GLU A 28 11.01 -7.14 -5.87
CA GLU A 28 10.15 -8.06 -6.62
C GLU A 28 9.47 -8.99 -5.62
N TRP A 29 8.17 -9.21 -5.79
CA TRP A 29 7.31 -9.89 -4.84
C TRP A 29 6.45 -10.93 -5.56
N LEU A 30 6.38 -12.14 -5.02
CA LEU A 30 5.61 -13.26 -5.57
C LEU A 30 4.51 -13.67 -4.61
N PHE A 31 3.28 -13.80 -5.11
CA PHE A 31 2.12 -14.15 -4.29
C PHE A 31 2.30 -15.52 -3.62
N SER A 32 1.94 -15.58 -2.33
CA SER A 32 1.98 -16.78 -1.52
C SER A 32 0.56 -17.11 -1.05
N GLU A 33 -0.13 -17.96 -1.80
CA GLU A 33 -1.50 -18.38 -1.44
C GLU A 33 -1.54 -19.06 -0.07
N ALA A 34 -0.55 -19.91 0.24
CA ALA A 34 -0.46 -20.63 1.51
C ALA A 34 -0.31 -19.72 2.75
N LYS A 35 0.21 -18.50 2.58
CA LYS A 35 0.33 -17.50 3.65
C LYS A 35 -0.80 -16.45 3.62
N SER A 36 -1.66 -16.49 2.60
CA SER A 36 -2.73 -15.52 2.38
C SER A 36 -4.06 -16.00 2.96
N THR A 37 -4.97 -15.06 3.19
CA THR A 37 -6.37 -15.34 3.55
C THR A 37 -7.26 -14.70 2.50
N LEU A 38 -7.94 -15.53 1.72
CA LEU A 38 -8.86 -15.11 0.67
C LEU A 38 -10.31 -15.39 1.11
N ASP A 39 -11.25 -14.62 0.58
CA ASP A 39 -12.68 -14.84 0.78
C ASP A 39 -13.24 -15.85 -0.25
N GLU A 40 -14.57 -15.98 -0.32
CA GLU A 40 -15.26 -16.89 -1.24
C GLU A 40 -15.00 -16.59 -2.73
N MET A 41 -14.61 -15.36 -3.08
CA MET A 41 -14.24 -15.03 -4.47
C MET A 41 -12.83 -15.53 -4.83
N GLY A 42 -12.08 -16.08 -3.87
CA GLY A 42 -10.80 -16.73 -4.11
C GLY A 42 -9.77 -15.80 -4.75
N ARG A 43 -9.12 -16.26 -5.83
CA ARG A 43 -8.05 -15.51 -6.54
C ARG A 43 -8.55 -14.44 -7.51
N ALA A 44 -9.86 -14.20 -7.59
CA ALA A 44 -10.39 -13.13 -8.44
C ALA A 44 -9.73 -11.79 -8.08
N PHE A 45 -9.18 -11.12 -9.10
CA PHE A 45 -8.48 -9.83 -8.97
C PHE A 45 -7.28 -9.82 -8.01
N VAL A 46 -6.68 -10.99 -7.73
CA VAL A 46 -5.45 -11.09 -6.95
C VAL A 46 -4.25 -11.12 -7.89
N GLN A 47 -3.34 -10.16 -7.73
CA GLN A 47 -2.08 -10.12 -8.45
C GLN A 47 -1.16 -11.26 -8.02
N THR A 48 -0.48 -11.88 -8.99
CA THR A 48 0.45 -12.99 -8.76
C THR A 48 1.88 -12.51 -8.57
N LYS A 49 2.23 -11.36 -9.13
CA LYS A 49 3.55 -10.71 -8.97
C LYS A 49 3.37 -9.21 -8.74
N MET A 50 4.30 -8.63 -7.99
CA MET A 50 4.46 -7.19 -7.88
C MET A 50 5.93 -6.78 -7.98
N SER A 51 6.20 -5.74 -8.77
CA SER A 51 7.47 -5.02 -8.75
C SER A 51 7.23 -3.64 -8.14
N ILE A 52 8.04 -3.26 -7.15
CA ILE A 52 7.91 -1.98 -6.46
C ILE A 52 9.23 -1.25 -6.56
N VAL A 53 9.16 0.00 -7.02
CA VAL A 53 10.26 0.96 -7.00
C VAL A 53 9.82 2.13 -6.12
N GLN A 54 10.48 2.31 -4.98
CA GLN A 54 10.19 3.37 -4.03
C GLN A 54 11.37 4.35 -3.94
N SER A 55 11.06 5.64 -3.86
CA SER A 55 11.96 6.72 -3.46
C SER A 55 11.44 7.36 -2.17
N ASP A 56 12.10 8.41 -1.68
CA ASP A 56 11.66 9.12 -0.47
C ASP A 56 10.24 9.70 -0.58
N SER A 57 9.84 10.11 -1.79
CA SER A 57 8.58 10.81 -2.07
C SER A 57 7.61 10.05 -2.97
N ASP A 58 8.09 9.10 -3.76
CA ASP A 58 7.32 8.49 -4.84
C ASP A 58 7.40 6.97 -4.77
N MET A 59 6.36 6.31 -5.28
CA MET A 59 6.32 4.87 -5.41
C MET A 59 5.65 4.48 -6.72
N THR A 60 6.31 3.59 -7.46
CA THR A 60 5.74 2.93 -8.65
C THR A 60 5.51 1.46 -8.32
N ILE A 61 4.29 1.00 -8.51
CA ILE A 61 3.86 -0.38 -8.31
C ILE A 61 3.46 -0.96 -9.67
N THR A 62 4.12 -2.03 -10.09
CA THR A 62 3.71 -2.83 -11.24
C THR A 62 3.08 -4.12 -10.74
N LYS A 63 1.79 -4.33 -11.01
CA LYS A 63 1.02 -5.52 -10.60
C LYS A 63 0.80 -6.42 -11.81
N THR A 64 1.07 -7.71 -11.68
CA THR A 64 0.77 -8.72 -12.71
C THR A 64 -0.39 -9.60 -12.26
N PHE A 65 -1.41 -9.74 -13.09
CA PHE A 65 -2.57 -10.59 -12.89
C PHE A 65 -2.53 -11.72 -13.91
N GLU A 66 -2.56 -12.97 -13.44
CA GLU A 66 -2.73 -14.12 -14.34
C GLU A 66 -4.21 -14.25 -14.69
N THR A 67 -4.51 -14.18 -15.99
CA THR A 67 -5.83 -14.57 -16.49
C THR A 67 -5.73 -15.94 -17.17
N PRO A 68 -6.65 -16.89 -16.88
CA PRO A 68 -6.59 -18.22 -17.48
C PRO A 68 -6.61 -18.21 -19.01
N ASP A 69 -7.31 -17.23 -19.62
CA ASP A 69 -7.62 -17.24 -21.05
C ASP A 69 -6.96 -16.11 -21.86
N GLN A 70 -6.51 -15.02 -21.22
CA GLN A 70 -5.96 -13.84 -21.91
C GLN A 70 -4.46 -13.61 -21.63
N GLY A 71 -3.83 -14.47 -20.83
CA GLY A 71 -2.43 -14.33 -20.42
C GLY A 71 -2.23 -13.33 -19.27
N ASP A 72 -0.97 -12.97 -19.02
CA ASP A 72 -0.61 -12.04 -17.95
C ASP A 72 -1.06 -10.62 -18.31
N MET A 73 -1.94 -10.04 -17.50
CA MET A 73 -2.27 -8.62 -17.55
C MET A 73 -1.35 -7.86 -16.59
N VAL A 74 -0.73 -6.79 -17.07
CA VAL A 74 0.16 -5.95 -16.26
C VAL A 74 -0.45 -4.57 -16.10
N GLY A 75 -0.58 -4.11 -14.85
CA GLY A 75 -1.01 -2.75 -14.52
C GLY A 75 0.09 -2.00 -13.78
N GLU A 76 0.22 -0.69 -14.05
CA GLU A 76 1.14 0.20 -13.34
C GLU A 76 0.35 1.21 -12.50
N GLU A 77 0.85 1.52 -11.30
CA GLU A 77 0.32 2.54 -10.40
C GLU A 77 1.45 3.42 -9.91
N LYS A 78 1.26 4.74 -9.97
CA LYS A 78 2.21 5.73 -9.45
C LYS A 78 1.54 6.53 -8.35
N LEU A 79 2.23 6.64 -7.23
CA LEU A 79 1.75 7.28 -6.01
C LEU A 79 2.82 8.23 -5.47
N THR A 80 2.40 9.34 -4.89
CA THR A 80 3.22 10.11 -3.96
C THR A 80 2.96 9.60 -2.53
N LEU A 81 3.98 9.67 -1.69
CA LEU A 81 3.99 9.15 -0.32
C LEU A 81 3.70 10.24 0.75
N ASP A 82 3.29 11.42 0.30
CA ASP A 82 2.99 12.61 1.10
C ASP A 82 1.50 12.79 1.42
N GLY A 83 0.66 11.87 0.95
CA GLY A 83 -0.80 11.96 1.09
C GLY A 83 -1.48 12.81 0.03
N ALA A 84 -0.81 13.22 -1.06
CA ALA A 84 -1.49 13.84 -2.19
C ALA A 84 -2.30 12.81 -3.00
N GLU A 85 -3.34 13.30 -3.70
CA GLU A 85 -4.10 12.48 -4.63
C GLU A 85 -3.36 12.32 -5.96
N CYS A 86 -3.23 11.08 -6.43
CA CYS A 86 -2.65 10.73 -7.71
C CYS A 86 -3.76 10.24 -8.65
N LYS A 87 -3.85 10.86 -9.84
CA LYS A 87 -4.80 10.50 -10.88
C LYS A 87 -4.09 9.70 -11.96
N SER A 88 -4.69 8.58 -12.36
CA SER A 88 -4.19 7.72 -13.43
C SER A 88 -5.36 6.96 -14.06
N GLU A 89 -5.06 6.03 -14.96
CA GLU A 89 -6.05 5.12 -15.54
C GLU A 89 -5.57 3.66 -15.34
N VAL A 90 -6.49 2.73 -15.10
CA VAL A 90 -6.16 1.29 -14.97
C VAL A 90 -5.99 0.66 -16.35
N TRP A 91 -6.95 0.93 -17.24
CA TRP A 91 -6.96 0.62 -18.67
C TRP A 91 -7.55 1.84 -19.41
N GLU A 92 -7.44 1.88 -20.73
CA GLU A 92 -7.97 3.01 -21.53
C GLU A 92 -9.42 3.34 -21.15
N GLY A 93 -9.62 4.51 -20.54
CA GLY A 93 -10.95 5.00 -20.16
C GLY A 93 -11.48 4.57 -18.80
N MET A 94 -10.65 3.99 -17.91
CA MET A 94 -11.02 3.70 -16.51
C MET A 94 -10.24 4.58 -15.53
N PRO A 95 -10.80 5.73 -15.12
CA PRO A 95 -10.15 6.63 -14.19
C PRO A 95 -9.88 5.97 -12.84
N ARG A 96 -8.68 6.19 -12.32
CA ARG A 96 -8.24 5.81 -10.98
C ARG A 96 -7.74 7.02 -10.23
N VAL A 97 -8.22 7.18 -9.00
CA VAL A 97 -7.68 8.13 -8.02
C VAL A 97 -7.13 7.33 -6.86
N SER A 98 -5.88 7.57 -6.47
CA SER A 98 -5.22 6.89 -5.36
C SER A 98 -4.57 7.89 -4.41
N LYS A 99 -4.52 7.54 -3.12
CA LYS A 99 -3.91 8.37 -2.07
C LYS A 99 -3.19 7.48 -1.06
N ALA A 100 -1.92 7.76 -0.78
CA ALA A 100 -1.10 6.96 0.13
C ALA A 100 -0.73 7.75 1.40
N ASN A 101 -1.00 7.19 2.58
CA ASN A 101 -0.72 7.82 3.87
C ASN A 101 -0.02 6.84 4.81
N TRP A 102 1.03 7.32 5.47
CA TRP A 102 1.72 6.55 6.50
C TRP A 102 0.96 6.60 7.82
N ASN A 103 1.08 5.54 8.61
CA ASN A 103 0.75 5.63 10.03
C ASN A 103 1.81 6.45 10.79
N GLU A 104 1.55 6.75 12.06
CA GLU A 104 2.44 7.59 12.88
C GLU A 104 3.87 7.04 13.01
N LYS A 105 4.04 5.71 12.92
CA LYS A 105 5.33 5.03 13.03
C LYS A 105 6.11 4.96 11.72
N GLY A 106 5.46 5.17 10.57
CA GLY A 106 6.06 4.98 9.25
C GLY A 106 6.28 3.51 8.85
N ASP A 107 5.69 2.55 9.57
CA ASP A 107 5.83 1.11 9.31
C ASP A 107 4.64 0.50 8.55
N VAL A 108 3.54 1.24 8.44
CA VAL A 108 2.37 0.85 7.64
C VAL A 108 2.02 1.96 6.66
N LEU A 109 1.95 1.59 5.38
CA LEU A 109 1.45 2.45 4.31
C LEU A 109 -0.01 2.11 4.01
N LYS A 110 -0.90 3.09 4.12
CA LYS A 110 -2.31 2.98 3.80
C LYS A 110 -2.58 3.56 2.43
N ILE A 111 -3.10 2.77 1.51
CA ILE A 111 -3.42 3.20 0.15
C ILE A 111 -4.93 3.13 -0.01
N ALA A 112 -5.56 4.26 -0.32
CA ALA A 112 -6.97 4.33 -0.68
C ALA A 112 -7.06 4.59 -2.20
N THR A 113 -7.85 3.79 -2.89
CA THR A 113 -7.99 3.83 -4.34
C THR A 113 -9.46 3.79 -4.72
N THR A 114 -9.87 4.68 -5.62
CA THR A 114 -11.19 4.69 -6.26
C THR A 114 -11.00 4.49 -7.76
N ILE A 115 -11.63 3.45 -8.30
CA ILE A 115 -11.69 3.19 -9.75
C ILE A 115 -13.13 3.39 -10.21
N THR A 116 -13.29 4.15 -11.30
CA THR A 116 -14.60 4.38 -11.93
C THR A 116 -14.71 3.56 -13.20
N PHE A 117 -15.72 2.71 -13.28
CA PHE A 117 -16.05 1.90 -14.44
C PHE A 117 -17.23 2.54 -15.20
N GLY A 118 -17.12 2.61 -16.52
CA GLY A 118 -18.23 2.98 -17.40
C GLY A 118 -18.66 1.79 -18.25
N PHE A 119 -19.90 1.34 -18.10
CA PHE A 119 -20.52 0.34 -19.00
C PHE A 119 -21.88 0.87 -19.47
N GLU A 120 -22.08 0.94 -20.78
CA GLU A 120 -23.36 1.27 -21.43
C GLU A 120 -24.09 2.51 -20.87
N GLY A 121 -23.35 3.56 -20.52
CA GLY A 121 -23.91 4.82 -19.98
C GLY A 121 -24.20 4.80 -18.47
N GLN A 122 -23.89 3.69 -17.78
CA GLN A 122 -23.88 3.61 -16.32
C GLN A 122 -22.45 3.69 -15.79
N THR A 123 -22.28 4.44 -14.71
CA THR A 123 -21.03 4.57 -13.97
C THR A 123 -21.13 3.79 -12.67
N SER A 124 -20.17 2.89 -12.42
CA SER A 124 -20.00 2.20 -11.14
C SER A 124 -18.64 2.54 -10.56
N THR A 125 -18.49 2.47 -9.24
CA THR A 125 -17.22 2.74 -8.56
C THR A 125 -16.81 1.57 -7.68
N MET A 126 -15.52 1.25 -7.68
CA MET A 126 -14.92 0.38 -6.68
C MET A 126 -13.97 1.19 -5.81
N ASN A 127 -14.23 1.17 -4.51
CA ASN A 127 -13.37 1.76 -3.50
C ASN A 127 -12.57 0.66 -2.84
N THR A 128 -11.26 0.81 -2.77
CA THR A 128 -10.32 -0.15 -2.18
C THR A 128 -9.46 0.57 -1.16
N ASN A 129 -9.34 0.00 0.03
CA ASN A 129 -8.37 0.40 1.03
C ASN A 129 -7.41 -0.76 1.27
N GLU A 130 -6.12 -0.46 1.22
CA GLU A 130 -5.05 -1.40 1.46
C GLU A 130 -4.16 -0.91 2.61
N GLU A 131 -3.78 -1.81 3.51
CA GLU A 131 -2.72 -1.57 4.51
C GLU A 131 -1.53 -2.48 4.22
N TRP A 132 -0.40 -1.85 3.91
CA TRP A 132 0.84 -2.50 3.49
C TRP A 132 1.83 -2.50 4.64
N SER A 133 2.44 -3.65 4.90
CA SER A 133 3.45 -3.83 5.95
C SER A 133 4.43 -4.93 5.58
N LEU A 134 5.64 -4.86 6.14
CA LEU A 134 6.64 -5.92 5.99
C LEU A 134 6.68 -6.82 7.23
N ALA A 135 6.94 -8.10 7.00
CA ALA A 135 7.15 -9.12 8.03
C ALA A 135 8.37 -9.99 7.70
N GLU A 136 8.78 -10.84 8.65
CA GLU A 136 9.95 -11.72 8.52
C GLU A 136 11.20 -10.95 8.05
N ASP A 137 11.50 -9.83 8.70
CA ASP A 137 12.63 -8.94 8.38
C ASP A 137 12.65 -8.45 6.93
N GLY A 138 11.48 -8.14 6.36
CA GLY A 138 11.36 -7.61 5.00
C GLY A 138 11.32 -8.68 3.91
N LYS A 139 11.21 -9.96 4.27
CA LYS A 139 11.06 -11.07 3.33
C LYS A 139 9.62 -11.31 2.91
N LEU A 140 8.66 -10.82 3.68
CA LEU A 140 7.24 -10.89 3.37
C LEU A 140 6.63 -9.50 3.30
N LEU A 141 5.84 -9.27 2.24
CA LEU A 141 4.94 -8.13 2.12
C LEU A 141 3.52 -8.62 2.41
N SER A 142 2.88 -8.02 3.41
CA SER A 142 1.48 -8.25 3.75
C SER A 142 0.64 -7.06 3.31
N VAL A 143 -0.37 -7.32 2.49
CA VAL A 143 -1.36 -6.34 2.02
C VAL A 143 -2.74 -6.77 2.53
N LYS A 144 -3.26 -6.04 3.52
CA LYS A 144 -4.64 -6.21 3.98
C LYS A 144 -5.54 -5.33 3.13
N GLN A 145 -6.49 -5.93 2.43
CA GLN A 145 -7.36 -5.24 1.51
C GLN A 145 -8.82 -5.34 1.97
N SER A 146 -9.50 -4.19 1.96
CA SER A 146 -10.96 -4.10 2.00
C SER A 146 -11.44 -3.33 0.78
N SER A 147 -12.35 -3.90 -0.01
CA SER A 147 -12.92 -3.23 -1.18
C SER A 147 -14.44 -3.35 -1.20
N SER A 148 -15.11 -2.32 -1.71
CA SER A 148 -16.57 -2.25 -1.86
C SER A 148 -16.93 -1.70 -3.24
N SER A 149 -17.91 -2.34 -3.87
CA SER A 149 -18.44 -2.00 -5.19
C SER A 149 -19.90 -2.44 -5.30
N ASP A 150 -20.56 -2.08 -6.40
CA ASP A 150 -21.94 -2.52 -6.67
C ASP A 150 -22.05 -4.05 -6.85
N TRP A 151 -20.93 -4.74 -7.10
CA TRP A 151 -20.85 -6.19 -7.26
C TRP A 151 -20.58 -6.93 -5.95
N GLY A 152 -20.39 -6.20 -4.84
CA GLY A 152 -20.18 -6.77 -3.51
C GLY A 152 -18.95 -6.20 -2.79
N GLU A 153 -18.69 -6.79 -1.63
CA GLU A 153 -17.57 -6.46 -0.76
C GLU A 153 -16.53 -7.58 -0.76
N ARG A 154 -15.28 -7.22 -0.56
CA ARG A 154 -14.14 -8.14 -0.52
C ARG A 154 -13.19 -7.73 0.59
N ASN A 155 -12.84 -8.69 1.45
CA ASN A 155 -11.94 -8.50 2.58
C ASN A 155 -10.93 -9.64 2.62
N ILE A 156 -9.68 -9.35 2.27
CA ILE A 156 -8.63 -10.36 2.12
C ILE A 156 -7.31 -9.87 2.71
N THR A 157 -6.41 -10.80 3.01
CA THR A 157 -5.01 -10.50 3.30
C THR A 157 -4.14 -11.26 2.30
N MET A 158 -3.45 -10.52 1.46
CA MET A 158 -2.52 -11.06 0.48
C MET A 158 -1.10 -10.99 1.05
N VAL A 159 -0.38 -12.11 1.00
CA VAL A 159 1.02 -12.19 1.41
C VAL A 159 1.88 -12.52 0.21
N PHE A 160 2.97 -11.77 0.05
CA PHE A 160 3.93 -11.95 -1.01
C PHE A 160 5.32 -12.22 -0.43
N ALA A 161 6.05 -13.16 -1.01
CA ALA A 161 7.44 -13.43 -0.68
C ALA A 161 8.37 -12.61 -1.58
N LYS A 162 9.41 -12.02 -1.00
CA LYS A 162 10.43 -11.29 -1.76
C LYS A 162 11.21 -12.25 -2.64
N VAL A 163 11.43 -11.87 -3.90
CA VAL A 163 12.25 -12.64 -4.84
C VAL A 163 13.72 -12.30 -4.56
N GLU A 164 14.43 -13.25 -3.97
CA GLU A 164 15.88 -13.15 -3.79
C GLU A 164 16.58 -13.21 -5.14
N LYS A 165 17.42 -12.21 -5.45
CA LYS A 165 18.30 -12.27 -6.63
C LYS A 165 19.44 -13.24 -6.31
N LYS A 166 19.57 -14.29 -7.12
CA LYS A 166 20.71 -15.24 -7.06
C LYS A 166 22.00 -14.60 -7.56
#